data_AF-A0A662H8A5-F1
#
_entry.id   AF-A0A662H8A5-F1
#
_cell.length_a   1.000
_cell.length_b   1.000
_cell.length_c   1.000
_cell.angle_alpha   90.00
_cell.angle_beta   90.00
_cell.angle_gamma   90.00
#
_symmetry.space_group_name_H-M   'P 1'
#
loop_
_entity.id
_entity.type
_entity.pdbx_description
1 polymer ?
#
loop_
_entity_poly.entity_id
_entity_poly.type
_entity_poly.pdbx_seq_one_letter_code
_entity_poly.pdbx_strand_id
1 'polypeptide(L)'
;MARGEAVFRLRGRELSGDELKTLLVMAWTGWNALLMSYIVMMLGKARAMRVVEALKAKGLVNEYRASSRLRVFALTEEGRAVVREFVEEARRLGVRCPA
;
A
#
# COMPACT_ATOMS: atom_id res chain seq x y z
N MET A 1 16.70 11.78 -19.01
CA MET A 1 17.08 11.24 -17.69
C MET A 1 15.86 10.60 -17.06
N ALA A 2 15.76 9.27 -17.07
CA ALA A 2 14.69 8.57 -16.37
C ALA A 2 14.95 8.72 -14.86
N ARG A 3 14.12 9.48 -14.16
CA ARG A 3 14.12 9.48 -12.68
C ARG A 3 13.79 8.05 -12.25
N GLY A 4 14.76 7.32 -11.70
CA GLY A 4 14.48 6.02 -11.10
C GLY A 4 13.42 6.20 -10.03
N GLU A 5 12.29 5.48 -10.13
CA GLU A 5 11.31 5.45 -9.06
C GLU A 5 11.99 4.89 -7.80
N ALA A 6 11.77 5.54 -6.65
CA ALA A 6 12.29 5.05 -5.39
C ALA A 6 11.75 3.64 -5.10
N VAL A 7 12.66 2.71 -4.87
CA VAL A 7 12.37 1.31 -4.50
C VAL A 7 12.71 1.13 -3.02
N PHE A 8 11.75 0.64 -2.25
CA PHE A 8 11.88 0.37 -0.82
C PHE A 8 12.06 -1.13 -0.62
N ARG A 9 13.06 -1.52 0.17
CA ARG A 9 13.28 -2.92 0.55
C ARG A 9 12.82 -3.12 1.98
N LEU A 10 11.70 -3.82 2.14
CA LEU A 10 11.09 -4.12 3.44
C LEU A 10 10.77 -5.61 3.51
N ARG A 11 11.17 -6.28 4.59
CA ARG A 11 10.94 -7.72 4.78
C ARG A 11 11.34 -8.60 3.58
N GLY A 12 12.47 -8.28 2.93
CA GLY A 12 12.96 -9.00 1.75
C GLY A 12 12.15 -8.76 0.46
N ARG A 13 11.27 -7.76 0.43
CA ARG A 13 10.44 -7.40 -0.74
C ARG A 13 10.80 -6.02 -1.24
N GLU A 14 10.79 -5.87 -2.56
CA GLU A 14 10.89 -4.57 -3.20
C GLU A 14 9.50 -3.97 -3.39
N LEU A 15 9.32 -2.74 -2.92
CA LEU A 15 8.09 -1.96 -3.07
C LEU A 15 8.38 -0.68 -3.82
N SER A 16 7.56 -0.36 -4.81
CA SER A 16 7.58 0.97 -5.41
C SER A 16 7.02 2.02 -4.44
N GLY A 17 7.31 3.29 -4.71
CA GLY A 17 6.72 4.39 -3.95
C GLY A 17 5.19 4.38 -3.95
N ASP A 18 4.55 3.99 -5.05
CA ASP A 18 3.08 3.93 -5.12
C ASP A 18 2.49 2.75 -4.35
N GLU A 19 3.18 1.61 -4.34
CA GLU A 19 2.81 0.45 -3.53
C GLU A 19 2.89 0.78 -2.04
N LEU A 20 4.02 1.33 -1.60
CA LEU A 20 4.22 1.73 -0.22
C LEU A 20 3.22 2.81 0.21
N LYS A 21 3.02 3.83 -0.63
CA LYS A 21 2.00 4.87 -0.39
C LYS A 21 0.61 4.27 -0.23
N THR A 22 0.23 3.31 -1.06
CA THR A 22 -1.08 2.65 -0.98
C THR A 22 -1.24 1.88 0.33
N LEU A 23 -0.22 1.13 0.75
CA LEU A 23 -0.23 0.42 2.03
C LEU A 23 -0.33 1.37 3.23
N LEU A 24 0.41 2.48 3.20
CA LEU A 24 0.38 3.50 4.25
C LEU A 24 -1.00 4.16 4.37
N VAL A 25 -1.64 4.51 3.24
CA VAL A 25 -2.99 5.08 3.27
C VAL A 25 -4.00 4.05 3.77
N MET A 26 -3.87 2.76 3.41
CA MET A 26 -4.74 1.71 3.96
C MET A 26 -4.61 1.62 5.48
N ALA A 27 -3.40 1.65 6.02
CA ALA A 27 -3.18 1.61 7.47
C ALA A 27 -3.74 2.86 8.17
N TRP A 28 -3.62 4.03 7.52
CA TRP A 28 -4.11 5.29 8.04
C TRP A 28 -5.63 5.35 8.19
N THR A 29 -6.40 4.60 7.38
CA THR A 29 -7.86 4.67 7.47
C THR A 29 -8.42 4.09 8.77
N GLY A 30 -7.62 3.37 9.57
CA GLY A 30 -8.06 2.66 10.79
C GLY A 30 -8.76 1.32 10.49
N TRP A 31 -9.32 1.17 9.29
CA TRP A 31 -9.94 -0.07 8.81
C TRP A 31 -8.93 -0.99 8.12
N ASN A 32 -7.68 -0.53 7.94
CA ASN A 32 -6.65 -1.25 7.20
C ASN A 32 -7.10 -1.63 5.78
N ALA A 33 -7.99 -0.82 5.18
CA ALA A 33 -8.64 -1.14 3.92
C ALA A 33 -8.98 0.10 3.10
N LEU A 34 -9.08 -0.07 1.78
CA LEU A 34 -9.48 0.95 0.82
C LEU A 34 -10.36 0.38 -0.29
N LEU A 35 -11.31 1.18 -0.77
CA LEU A 35 -12.03 0.87 -2.01
C LEU A 35 -11.14 1.11 -3.23
N MET A 36 -11.35 0.32 -4.28
CA MET A 36 -10.70 0.53 -5.57
C MET A 36 -10.85 1.96 -6.07
N SER A 37 -12.03 2.56 -5.90
CA SER A 37 -12.29 3.94 -6.31
C SER A 37 -11.36 4.96 -5.64
N TYR A 38 -11.06 4.78 -4.35
CA TYR A 38 -10.09 5.63 -3.65
C TYR A 38 -8.67 5.43 -4.18
N ILE A 39 -8.27 4.18 -4.45
CA ILE A 39 -6.94 3.89 -5.02
C ILE A 39 -6.81 4.50 -6.43
N VAL A 40 -7.87 4.42 -7.24
CA VAL A 40 -7.95 5.07 -8.56
C VAL A 40 -7.89 6.59 -8.44
N MET A 41 -8.56 7.19 -7.46
CA MET A 41 -8.49 8.64 -7.24
C MET A 41 -7.08 9.10 -6.84
N MET A 42 -6.35 8.30 -6.07
CA MET A 42 -4.98 8.63 -5.64
C MET A 42 -3.92 8.49 -6.74
N LEU A 43 -4.06 7.49 -7.62
CA LEU A 43 -2.99 7.07 -8.54
C LEU A 43 -3.37 7.18 -10.03
N GLY A 44 -4.64 7.37 -10.34
CA GLY A 44 -5.19 7.16 -11.68
C GLY A 44 -5.43 5.69 -12.00
N LYS A 45 -6.39 5.42 -12.90
CA LYS A 45 -6.94 4.07 -13.14
C LYS A 45 -5.88 3.02 -13.51
N ALA A 46 -5.04 3.30 -14.51
CA ALA A 46 -4.07 2.33 -15.00
C ALA A 46 -2.98 2.00 -13.97
N ARG A 47 -2.54 3.01 -13.20
CA ARG A 47 -1.52 2.85 -12.15
C ARG A 47 -2.10 2.13 -10.94
N ALA A 48 -3.30 2.51 -10.50
CA ALA A 48 -4.02 1.83 -9.43
C ALA A 48 -4.14 0.32 -9.71
N MET A 49 -4.63 -0.06 -10.89
CA MET A 49 -4.75 -1.49 -11.27
C MET A 49 -3.43 -2.25 -11.16
N ARG A 50 -2.32 -1.67 -11.64
CA ARG A 50 -0.99 -2.30 -11.53
C ARG A 50 -0.56 -2.45 -10.07
N VAL A 51 -0.76 -1.41 -9.27
CA VAL A 51 -0.37 -1.40 -7.85
C VAL A 51 -1.16 -2.43 -7.05
N VAL A 52 -2.50 -2.50 -7.17
CA VAL A 52 -3.25 -3.51 -6.42
C VAL A 52 -2.93 -4.93 -6.85
N GLU A 53 -2.75 -5.21 -8.14
CA GLU A 53 -2.36 -6.56 -8.57
C GLU A 53 -0.96 -6.94 -8.08
N ALA A 54 -0.01 -5.99 -8.06
CA ALA A 54 1.32 -6.24 -7.51
C ALA A 54 1.30 -6.47 -5.98
N LEU A 55 0.53 -5.67 -5.23
CA LEU A 55 0.37 -5.85 -3.78
C LEU A 55 -0.32 -7.19 -3.44
N LYS A 56 -1.29 -7.63 -4.26
CA LYS A 56 -1.92 -8.95 -4.14
C LYS A 56 -0.91 -10.06 -4.41
N ALA A 57 -0.15 -9.97 -5.50
CA ALA A 57 0.87 -10.96 -5.84
C ALA A 57 1.95 -11.09 -4.73
N LYS A 58 2.23 -10.00 -4.02
CA LYS A 58 3.14 -9.96 -2.86
C LYS A 58 2.50 -10.46 -1.56
N GLY A 59 1.21 -10.82 -1.56
CA GLY A 59 0.47 -11.26 -0.39
C GLY A 59 0.24 -10.18 0.67
N LEU A 60 0.33 -8.90 0.31
CA LEU A 60 0.23 -7.78 1.24
C LEU A 60 -1.21 -7.27 1.40
N VAL A 61 -2.08 -7.57 0.43
CA VAL A 61 -3.51 -7.22 0.48
C VAL A 61 -4.38 -8.37 -0.01
N ASN A 62 -5.59 -8.46 0.57
CA ASN A 62 -6.68 -9.31 0.10
C ASN A 62 -7.75 -8.46 -0.60
N GLU A 63 -8.36 -9.01 -1.64
CA GLU A 63 -9.48 -8.38 -2.35
C GLU A 63 -10.81 -8.98 -1.89
N TYR A 64 -11.74 -8.11 -1.52
CA TYR A 64 -13.12 -8.46 -1.21
C TYR A 64 -14.05 -7.82 -2.22
N ARG A 65 -14.96 -8.63 -2.76
CA ARG A 65 -15.97 -8.19 -3.75
C ARG A 65 -17.33 -8.18 -3.09
N ALA A 66 -17.84 -6.98 -2.82
CA ALA A 66 -19.22 -6.80 -2.35
C ALA A 66 -20.22 -6.74 -3.52
N SER A 67 -19.76 -6.34 -4.71
CA SER A 67 -20.50 -6.44 -5.96
C SER A 67 -19.55 -6.38 -7.17
N SER A 68 -20.08 -6.47 -8.39
CA SER A 68 -19.30 -6.26 -9.62
C SER A 68 -18.66 -4.87 -9.70
N ARG A 69 -19.20 -3.88 -8.98
CA ARG A 69 -18.72 -2.49 -8.97
C ARG A 69 -17.94 -2.13 -7.70
N LEU A 70 -18.14 -2.86 -6.60
CA LEU A 70 -17.55 -2.54 -5.30
C LEU A 70 -16.46 -3.56 -4.94
N ARG A 71 -15.20 -3.16 -5.15
CA ARG A 71 -14.00 -3.89 -4.76
C ARG A 71 -13.31 -3.17 -3.61
N VAL A 72 -13.09 -3.88 -2.51
CA VAL A 72 -12.35 -3.42 -1.32
C VAL A 72 -11.05 -4.20 -1.24
N PHE A 73 -9.96 -3.54 -0.91
CA PHE A 73 -8.66 -4.18 -0.65
C PHE A 73 -8.27 -3.91 0.79
N ALA A 74 -7.98 -4.95 1.56
CA ALA A 74 -7.57 -4.84 2.95
C ALA A 74 -6.18 -5.44 3.17
N LEU A 75 -5.40 -4.87 4.09
CA LEU A 75 -4.09 -5.37 4.47
C LEU A 75 -4.20 -6.79 5.04
N THR A 76 -3.28 -7.65 4.60
CA THR A 76 -3.00 -8.91 5.29
C THR A 76 -2.19 -8.64 6.56
N GLU A 77 -1.95 -9.66 7.39
CA GLU A 77 -1.01 -9.55 8.51
C GLU A 77 0.39 -9.13 8.05
N GLU A 78 0.85 -9.69 6.93
CA GLU A 78 2.16 -9.34 6.37
C GLU A 78 2.17 -7.90 5.83
N GLY A 79 1.05 -7.44 5.23
CA GLY A 79 0.88 -6.04 4.83
C GLY A 79 0.98 -5.09 6.02
N ARG A 80 0.37 -5.43 7.16
CA ARG A 80 0.49 -4.67 8.42
C ARG A 80 1.92 -4.67 8.93
N ALA A 81 2.61 -5.81 8.90
CA ALA A 81 3.99 -5.90 9.33
C ALA A 81 4.93 -5.02 8.50
N VAL A 82 4.74 -4.98 7.18
CA VAL A 82 5.51 -4.09 6.28
C VAL A 82 5.28 -2.62 6.62
N VAL A 83 4.03 -2.21 6.83
CA VAL A 83 3.71 -0.83 7.22
C VAL A 83 4.37 -0.48 8.56
N ARG A 84 4.27 -1.38 9.53
CA ARG A 84 4.86 -1.20 10.85
C ARG A 84 6.37 -1.02 10.78
N GLU A 85 7.08 -1.88 10.05
CA GLU A 85 8.53 -1.79 9.85
C GLU A 85 8.93 -0.44 9.24
N PHE A 86 8.21 0.01 8.20
CA PHE A 86 8.47 1.31 7.60
C PHE A 86 8.28 2.47 8.59
N VAL A 87 7.20 2.46 9.37
CA VAL A 87 6.89 3.51 10.35
C VAL A 87 7.90 3.51 11.51
N GLU A 88 8.30 2.34 11.98
CA GLU A 88 9.32 2.21 13.03
C GLU A 88 10.68 2.74 12.57
N GLU A 89 11.10 2.43 11.34
CA GLU A 89 12.33 2.97 10.77
C GLU A 89 12.24 4.49 10.57
N ALA A 90 11.12 5.00 10.06
CA ALA A 90 10.88 6.44 9.94
C ALA A 90 10.99 7.14 11.31
N ARG A 91 10.38 6.57 12.36
CA ARG A 91 10.49 7.08 13.73
C ARG A 91 11.93 7.05 14.26
N ARG A 92 12.69 5.98 13.98
CA ARG A 92 14.12 5.86 14.34
C ARG A 92 14.97 6.96 13.70
N LEU A 93 14.62 7.35 12.48
CA LEU A 93 15.25 8.44 11.74
C LEU A 93 14.75 9.85 12.16
N GLY A 94 13.91 9.93 13.20
CA GLY A 94 13.38 11.20 13.72
C GLY A 94 12.19 11.75 12.92
N VAL A 95 11.64 11.00 11.96
CA VAL A 95 10.42 11.39 11.25
C VAL A 95 9.23 11.13 12.16
N ARG A 96 8.51 12.20 12.53
CA ARG A 96 7.23 12.07 13.25
C ARG A 96 6.16 11.61 12.28
N CYS A 97 5.86 10.32 12.27
CA CYS A 97 4.62 9.81 11.69
C CYS A 97 3.48 10.12 12.68
N PRO A 98 2.42 10.83 12.25
CA PRO A 98 1.24 11.02 13.10
C PRO A 98 0.67 9.64 13.50
N ALA A 99 0.21 9.55 14.74
CA ALA A 99 -0.38 8.34 15.31
C ALA A 99 -1.75 8.03 14.70
#